data_AF-M7T9Z9-F1
#
_entry.id   AF-M7T9Z9-F1
#
_cell.length_a   1.000
_cell.length_b   1.000
_cell.length_c   1.000
_cell.angle_alpha   90.00
_cell.angle_beta   90.00
_cell.angle_gamma   90.00
#
_symmetry.space_group_name_H-M   'P 1'
#
loop_
_entity.id
_entity.type
_entity.pdbx_description
1 polymer ?
#
loop_
_entity_poly.entity_id
_entity_poly.type
_entity_poly.pdbx_seq_one_letter_code
_entity_poly.pdbx_strand_id
1 'polypeptide(L)'
;MHNPPLQLAILVAKDSPGTFDAVPNRIEKEGNSLEAAVRKFRMAAYLWQAFTAEQMYRNKLGRRVFRFEEEWVTGSCNQRDMETGTMRSEARIHIIRTDKTVAEIRDLDRAQQNPKATKKGDLFNIAADAVKNHLKPLPGQKHYVSVLILDAHWDKASKTITGHAALGGNAGDLHLAIFGSHCLQSYPMSFDEVVPAFTDCTPTNTDHVANDCNDSGSSWEAANIGIGAHLHETGHLFGCPHQESGIMLRDYVTLNRSFVAREAYSTRTKSKGGPVTQADECAWHRLDCLRFRSHPCFRLPNDAVLNPDGSVQAWPVENGQIMVAAATGISFIELYAEGDDELRERLPANKRRSKLKVCVKSHGGGNLDIGDFSDLCSKNSSFKLPVLSRVVFYHGFALDGLEFVYDDNESQLFGKRGGKPGGDSFEMDLRRGEYITGFFVRAGAWVDAVQVLTSLGRRSPLYGNTHGGSPICGVSGSCAAWIDGFSAIITR
;
A
#
# COMPACT_ATOMS: atom_id res chain seq x y z
N MET A 1 -6.12 -5.22 18.81
CA MET A 1 -5.52 -4.47 17.68
C MET A 1 -6.13 -5.04 16.41
N HIS A 2 -6.91 -4.27 15.66
CA HIS A 2 -7.85 -4.78 14.64
C HIS A 2 -7.30 -4.72 13.21
N ASN A 3 -6.01 -5.01 13.01
CA ASN A 3 -5.43 -5.03 11.67
C ASN A 3 -5.93 -6.27 10.91
N PRO A 4 -6.34 -6.16 9.64
CA PRO A 4 -6.63 -7.34 8.83
C PRO A 4 -5.35 -8.18 8.65
N PRO A 5 -5.40 -9.51 8.87
CA PRO A 5 -4.26 -10.37 8.67
C PRO A 5 -4.01 -10.67 7.18
N LEU A 6 -2.78 -11.04 6.86
CA LEU A 6 -2.50 -11.89 5.71
C LEU A 6 -2.89 -13.33 6.09
N GLN A 7 -3.88 -13.90 5.42
CA GLN A 7 -4.20 -15.32 5.54
C GLN A 7 -3.27 -16.10 4.59
N LEU A 8 -2.89 -17.31 4.99
CA LEU A 8 -2.07 -18.21 4.20
C LEU A 8 -2.92 -19.42 3.81
N ALA A 9 -2.87 -19.83 2.55
CA ALA A 9 -3.62 -21.00 2.08
C ALA A 9 -2.76 -21.91 1.20
N ILE A 10 -3.02 -23.21 1.27
CA ILE A 10 -2.52 -24.18 0.29
C ILE A 10 -3.72 -24.66 -0.53
N LEU A 11 -3.68 -24.39 -1.83
CA LEU A 11 -4.67 -24.86 -2.79
C LEU A 11 -4.29 -26.27 -3.26
N VAL A 12 -5.24 -27.20 -3.17
CA VAL A 12 -5.11 -28.59 -3.63
C VAL A 12 -6.23 -28.96 -4.59
N ALA A 13 -5.91 -29.68 -5.66
CA ALA A 13 -6.90 -30.26 -6.57
C ALA A 13 -7.80 -31.30 -5.87
N LYS A 14 -8.99 -31.58 -6.42
CA LYS A 14 -9.94 -32.53 -5.80
C LYS A 14 -9.38 -33.95 -5.65
N ASP A 15 -8.55 -34.36 -6.60
CA ASP A 15 -7.84 -35.64 -6.72
C ASP A 15 -6.33 -35.50 -6.43
N SER A 16 -5.91 -34.40 -5.81
CA SER A 16 -4.51 -34.20 -5.40
C SER A 16 -4.03 -35.32 -4.46
N PRO A 17 -2.85 -35.91 -4.71
CA PRO A 17 -2.22 -36.86 -3.80
C PRO A 17 -1.71 -36.20 -2.50
N GLY A 18 -1.74 -34.85 -2.40
CA GLY A 18 -1.24 -34.13 -1.23
C GLY A 18 0.29 -34.12 -1.15
N THR A 19 0.99 -34.07 -2.29
CA THR A 19 2.45 -34.09 -2.36
C THR A 19 3.02 -33.08 -3.34
N PHE A 20 4.22 -32.54 -3.05
CA PHE A 20 4.97 -31.66 -3.96
C PHE A 20 6.21 -32.35 -4.55
N ASP A 21 6.80 -31.74 -5.60
CA ASP A 21 8.00 -32.30 -6.26
C ASP A 21 9.26 -32.18 -5.39
N ALA A 22 9.99 -33.29 -5.27
CA ALA A 22 11.27 -33.36 -4.57
C ALA A 22 12.15 -34.47 -5.16
N VAL A 23 13.48 -34.37 -4.98
CA VAL A 23 14.40 -35.45 -5.37
C VAL A 23 14.25 -36.66 -4.42
N PRO A 24 14.41 -37.92 -4.89
CA PRO A 24 14.13 -39.12 -4.08
C PRO A 24 14.82 -39.15 -2.70
N ASN A 25 16.09 -38.73 -2.62
CA ASN A 25 16.87 -38.64 -1.38
C ASN A 25 16.30 -37.61 -0.38
N ARG A 26 15.63 -36.54 -0.85
CA ARG A 26 14.89 -35.62 0.05
C ARG A 26 13.55 -36.21 0.47
N ILE A 27 12.84 -36.90 -0.43
CA ILE A 27 11.58 -37.59 -0.07
C ILE A 27 11.83 -38.59 1.07
N GLU A 28 12.92 -39.36 1.00
CA GLU A 28 13.30 -40.33 2.04
C GLU A 28 13.65 -39.67 3.40
N LYS A 29 14.23 -38.46 3.39
CA LYS A 29 14.75 -37.80 4.61
C LYS A 29 13.81 -36.78 5.24
N GLU A 30 13.14 -35.98 4.42
CA GLU A 30 12.31 -34.84 4.82
C GLU A 30 10.81 -35.08 4.58
N GLY A 31 10.49 -36.01 3.66
CA GLY A 31 9.16 -36.18 3.10
C GLY A 31 8.78 -35.08 2.10
N ASN A 32 7.69 -35.30 1.38
CA ASN A 32 7.11 -34.33 0.44
C ASN A 32 5.58 -34.20 0.57
N SER A 33 5.03 -34.55 1.74
CA SER A 33 3.59 -34.53 2.02
C SER A 33 3.04 -33.13 2.27
N LEU A 34 1.71 -33.02 2.35
CA LEU A 34 1.01 -31.79 2.69
C LEU A 34 1.44 -31.23 4.07
N GLU A 35 1.72 -32.10 5.05
CA GLU A 35 2.21 -31.68 6.38
C GLU A 35 3.62 -31.09 6.30
N ALA A 36 4.48 -31.60 5.39
CA ALA A 36 5.76 -30.96 5.09
C ALA A 36 5.55 -29.61 4.38
N ALA A 37 4.64 -29.53 3.40
CA ALA A 37 4.31 -28.29 2.70
C ALA A 37 3.78 -27.20 3.64
N VAL A 38 2.90 -27.55 4.58
CA VAL A 38 2.37 -26.65 5.62
C VAL A 38 3.51 -26.04 6.45
N ARG A 39 4.44 -26.87 6.94
CA ARG A 39 5.59 -26.40 7.74
C ARG A 39 6.52 -25.50 6.93
N LYS A 40 6.92 -25.95 5.74
CA LYS A 40 7.81 -25.19 4.83
C LYS A 40 7.19 -23.86 4.41
N PHE A 41 5.91 -23.82 4.07
CA PHE A 41 5.21 -22.59 3.69
C PHE A 41 5.03 -21.62 4.87
N ARG A 42 4.66 -22.14 6.05
CA ARG A 42 4.59 -21.36 7.29
C ARG A 42 5.95 -20.72 7.62
N MET A 43 7.05 -21.47 7.50
CA MET A 43 8.39 -20.94 7.76
C MET A 43 8.79 -19.84 6.76
N ALA A 44 8.51 -20.03 5.46
CA ALA A 44 8.68 -18.97 4.46
C ALA A 44 7.91 -17.70 4.82
N ALA A 45 6.66 -17.83 5.29
CA ALA A 45 5.87 -16.69 5.73
C ALA A 45 6.47 -15.95 6.93
N TYR A 46 7.03 -16.65 7.93
CA TYR A 46 7.76 -15.99 9.02
C TYR A 46 9.05 -15.30 8.56
N LEU A 47 9.76 -15.86 7.58
CA LEU A 47 10.91 -15.20 6.96
C LEU A 47 10.49 -13.90 6.27
N TRP A 48 9.37 -13.90 5.54
CA TRP A 48 8.78 -12.67 4.97
C TRP A 48 8.45 -11.63 6.06
N GLN A 49 7.90 -12.08 7.18
CA GLN A 49 7.53 -11.21 8.28
C GLN A 49 8.77 -10.58 8.95
N ALA A 50 9.80 -11.39 9.23
CA ALA A 50 11.07 -10.94 9.81
C ALA A 50 11.81 -9.96 8.88
N PHE A 51 11.97 -10.33 7.60
CA PHE A 51 12.57 -9.48 6.57
C PHE A 51 11.85 -8.12 6.47
N THR A 52 10.53 -8.15 6.31
CA THR A 52 9.75 -6.93 6.08
C THR A 52 9.75 -6.00 7.29
N ALA A 53 9.64 -6.55 8.51
CA ALA A 53 9.71 -5.76 9.74
C ALA A 53 11.07 -5.06 9.92
N GLU A 54 12.16 -5.74 9.57
CA GLU A 54 13.53 -5.21 9.67
C GLU A 54 13.80 -4.17 8.57
N GLN A 55 13.39 -4.42 7.32
CA GLN A 55 13.47 -3.47 6.22
C GLN A 55 12.70 -2.17 6.52
N MET A 56 11.49 -2.26 7.08
CA MET A 56 10.70 -1.11 7.53
C MET A 56 11.35 -0.34 8.68
N TYR A 57 11.99 -1.05 9.62
CA TYR A 57 12.72 -0.45 10.73
C TYR A 57 13.95 0.33 10.26
N ARG A 58 14.78 -0.29 9.40
CA ARG A 58 15.95 0.35 8.75
C ARG A 58 15.55 1.58 7.92
N ASN A 59 14.37 1.54 7.30
CA ASN A 59 13.75 2.66 6.59
C ASN A 59 13.21 3.78 7.52
N LYS A 60 13.40 3.69 8.84
CA LYS A 60 12.90 4.64 9.87
C LYS A 60 11.36 4.75 9.91
N LEU A 61 10.65 3.68 9.55
CA LEU A 61 9.19 3.63 9.57
C LEU A 61 8.64 2.84 10.77
N GLY A 62 9.52 2.34 11.65
CA GLY A 62 9.19 1.42 12.74
C GLY A 62 9.12 -0.03 12.27
N ARG A 63 9.03 -0.99 13.21
CA ARG A 63 8.89 -2.44 12.91
C ARG A 63 7.47 -2.76 12.43
N ARG A 64 7.10 -2.24 11.26
CA ARG A 64 5.82 -2.44 10.59
C ARG A 64 5.85 -3.71 9.76
N VAL A 65 4.85 -4.55 9.93
CA VAL A 65 4.64 -5.73 9.09
C VAL A 65 3.20 -6.21 9.20
N PHE A 66 2.73 -6.93 8.20
CA PHE A 66 1.48 -7.68 8.29
C PHE A 66 1.52 -8.74 9.41
N ARG A 67 0.36 -9.00 10.01
CA ARG A 67 0.13 -10.14 10.89
C ARG A 67 -0.46 -11.31 10.10
N PHE A 68 -0.33 -12.51 10.63
CA PHE A 68 -1.07 -13.68 10.15
C PHE A 68 -2.36 -13.88 10.94
N GLU A 69 -3.27 -14.67 10.39
CA GLU A 69 -4.24 -15.40 11.23
C GLU A 69 -3.47 -16.47 12.01
N GLU A 70 -3.76 -16.62 13.31
CA GLU A 70 -3.02 -17.53 14.18
C GLU A 70 -3.95 -18.63 14.74
N GLU A 71 -3.40 -19.83 14.89
CA GLU A 71 -4.07 -20.99 15.50
C GLU A 71 -3.21 -21.60 16.62
N TRP A 72 -3.85 -22.24 17.60
CA TRP A 72 -3.17 -22.89 18.72
C TRP A 72 -2.91 -24.37 18.40
N VAL A 73 -1.68 -24.70 18.03
CA VAL A 73 -1.27 -26.01 17.49
C VAL A 73 0.07 -26.45 18.07
N THR A 74 0.47 -27.71 17.87
CA THR A 74 1.83 -28.16 18.22
C THR A 74 2.84 -27.33 17.44
N GLY A 75 3.82 -26.75 18.14
CA GLY A 75 4.81 -25.88 17.53
C GLY A 75 5.62 -26.60 16.46
N SER A 76 5.60 -26.07 15.24
CA SER A 76 6.34 -26.58 14.09
C SER A 76 7.59 -25.75 13.77
N CYS A 77 7.67 -24.51 14.28
CA CYS A 77 8.78 -23.60 14.00
C CYS A 77 10.11 -24.00 14.66
N ASN A 78 10.08 -24.82 15.70
CA ASN A 78 11.27 -25.31 16.38
C ASN A 78 11.17 -26.82 16.54
N GLN A 79 12.26 -27.54 16.23
CA GLN A 79 12.24 -29.01 16.26
C GLN A 79 11.91 -29.56 17.65
N ARG A 80 12.37 -28.90 18.72
CA ARG A 80 12.11 -29.30 20.11
C ARG A 80 10.63 -29.19 20.49
N ASP A 81 9.91 -28.20 19.95
CA ASP A 81 8.48 -28.05 20.21
C ASP A 81 7.70 -29.22 19.59
N MET A 82 8.07 -29.69 18.39
CA MET A 82 7.51 -30.91 17.79
C MET A 82 7.83 -32.16 18.62
N GLU A 83 9.11 -32.37 18.98
CA GLU A 83 9.57 -33.55 19.72
C GLU A 83 8.93 -33.67 21.12
N THR A 84 8.61 -32.53 21.75
CA THR A 84 8.00 -32.48 23.09
C THR A 84 6.48 -32.32 23.09
N GLY A 85 5.86 -32.13 21.91
CA GLY A 85 4.42 -31.82 21.80
C GLY A 85 4.05 -30.45 22.38
N THR A 86 4.99 -29.50 22.44
CA THR A 86 4.75 -28.17 23.01
C THR A 86 3.87 -27.34 22.08
N MET A 87 2.74 -26.87 22.59
CA MET A 87 1.77 -26.06 21.83
C MET A 87 2.20 -24.58 21.74
N ARG A 88 1.92 -23.95 20.60
CA ARG A 88 2.24 -22.54 20.28
C ARG A 88 1.09 -21.87 19.53
N SER A 89 1.08 -20.54 19.53
CA SER A 89 0.33 -19.73 18.57
C SER A 89 1.15 -19.67 17.29
N GLU A 90 0.66 -20.27 16.20
CA GLU A 90 1.35 -20.26 14.90
C GLU A 90 0.44 -19.76 13.78
N ALA A 91 1.04 -19.20 12.72
CA ALA A 91 0.34 -18.79 11.52
C ALA A 91 -0.45 -19.95 10.92
N ARG A 92 -1.76 -19.74 10.79
CA ARG A 92 -2.70 -20.71 10.24
C ARG A 92 -2.52 -20.88 8.75
N ILE A 93 -2.52 -22.14 8.29
CA ILE A 93 -2.50 -22.48 6.87
C ILE A 93 -3.84 -23.12 6.48
N HIS A 94 -4.67 -22.41 5.71
CA HIS A 94 -5.95 -22.94 5.22
C HIS A 94 -5.70 -23.97 4.10
N ILE A 95 -6.13 -25.22 4.28
CA ILE A 95 -6.11 -26.22 3.20
C ILE A 95 -7.40 -26.09 2.40
N ILE A 96 -7.30 -25.61 1.17
CA ILE A 96 -8.46 -25.31 0.31
C ILE A 96 -8.46 -26.28 -0.87
N ARG A 97 -9.51 -27.12 -0.97
CA ARG A 97 -9.68 -28.06 -2.07
C ARG A 97 -10.55 -27.45 -3.16
N THR A 98 -10.01 -27.33 -4.38
CA THR A 98 -10.75 -26.82 -5.55
C THR A 98 -11.59 -27.91 -6.21
N ASP A 99 -12.54 -27.52 -7.07
CA ASP A 99 -13.34 -28.42 -7.91
C ASP A 99 -12.55 -28.97 -9.11
N LYS A 100 -11.37 -28.42 -9.40
CA LYS A 100 -10.48 -28.85 -10.50
C LYS A 100 -9.66 -30.08 -10.14
N THR A 101 -9.43 -30.92 -11.14
CA THR A 101 -8.48 -32.04 -11.09
C THR A 101 -7.02 -31.58 -11.14
N VAL A 102 -6.08 -32.45 -10.75
CA VAL A 102 -4.64 -32.27 -10.96
C VAL A 102 -4.34 -32.04 -12.44
N ALA A 103 -5.01 -32.78 -13.33
CA ALA A 103 -4.85 -32.64 -14.78
C ALA A 103 -5.31 -31.25 -15.29
N GLU A 104 -6.41 -30.71 -14.77
CA GLU A 104 -6.87 -29.36 -15.09
C GLU A 104 -5.94 -28.27 -14.52
N ILE A 105 -5.39 -28.46 -13.32
CA ILE A 105 -4.41 -27.52 -12.73
C ILE A 105 -3.09 -27.54 -13.51
N ARG A 106 -2.64 -28.73 -13.94
CA ARG A 106 -1.39 -28.93 -14.68
C ARG A 106 -1.50 -28.77 -16.20
N ASP A 107 -2.62 -28.25 -16.72
CA ASP A 107 -2.79 -27.97 -18.16
C ASP A 107 -1.67 -27.05 -18.67
N LEU A 108 -0.93 -27.50 -19.69
CA LEU A 108 0.15 -26.74 -20.32
C LEU A 108 -0.33 -25.43 -20.95
N ASP A 109 -1.61 -25.32 -21.33
CA ASP A 109 -2.22 -24.09 -21.84
C ASP A 109 -2.50 -23.05 -20.73
N ARG A 110 -2.39 -23.45 -19.46
CA ARG A 110 -2.44 -22.58 -18.27
C ARG A 110 -1.08 -22.20 -17.71
N ALA A 111 -0.04 -22.98 -18.00
CA ALA A 111 1.31 -22.76 -17.48
C ALA A 111 1.85 -21.39 -17.92
N GLN A 112 2.10 -20.48 -16.97
CA GLN A 112 2.49 -19.09 -17.25
C GLN A 112 3.77 -19.01 -18.10
N GLN A 113 4.72 -19.91 -17.83
CA GLN A 113 6.02 -20.03 -18.49
C GLN A 113 5.94 -20.53 -19.94
N ASN A 114 4.85 -21.20 -20.35
CA ASN A 114 4.68 -21.65 -21.72
C ASN A 114 4.41 -20.44 -22.64
N PRO A 115 5.26 -20.12 -23.65
CA PRO A 115 5.05 -18.97 -24.53
C PRO A 115 3.79 -19.11 -25.40
N LYS A 116 3.29 -20.33 -25.62
CA LYS A 116 2.11 -20.64 -26.45
C LYS A 116 0.80 -20.71 -25.67
N ALA A 117 0.85 -20.68 -24.33
CA ALA A 117 -0.33 -20.80 -23.47
C ALA A 117 -1.26 -19.59 -23.63
N THR A 118 -2.55 -19.87 -23.82
CA THR A 118 -3.62 -18.88 -24.00
C THR A 118 -4.39 -18.60 -22.72
N LYS A 119 -4.33 -19.50 -21.72
CA LYS A 119 -5.08 -19.44 -20.46
C LYS A 119 -4.21 -19.10 -19.23
N LYS A 120 -3.15 -18.30 -19.41
CA LYS A 120 -2.15 -17.99 -18.36
C LYS A 120 -2.71 -17.37 -17.07
N GLY A 121 -3.90 -16.76 -17.14
CA GLY A 121 -4.60 -16.18 -15.98
C GLY A 121 -5.53 -17.15 -15.23
N ASP A 122 -5.82 -18.33 -15.77
CA ASP A 122 -6.84 -19.23 -15.20
C ASP A 122 -6.54 -19.64 -13.76
N LEU A 123 -5.27 -19.92 -13.43
CA LEU A 123 -4.88 -20.35 -12.09
C LEU A 123 -5.20 -19.30 -11.02
N PHE A 124 -5.11 -18.01 -11.35
CA PHE A 124 -5.48 -16.92 -10.43
C PHE A 124 -7.00 -16.91 -10.18
N ASN A 125 -7.80 -17.10 -11.23
CA ASN A 125 -9.27 -17.18 -11.11
C ASN A 125 -9.71 -18.42 -10.32
N ILE A 126 -9.12 -19.59 -10.61
CA ILE A 126 -9.39 -20.84 -9.90
C ILE A 126 -9.06 -20.72 -8.40
N ALA A 127 -7.93 -20.10 -8.06
CA ALA A 127 -7.57 -19.81 -6.68
C ALA A 127 -8.52 -18.80 -6.03
N ALA A 128 -8.86 -17.71 -6.72
CA ALA A 128 -9.78 -16.69 -6.23
C ALA A 128 -11.17 -17.27 -5.91
N ASP A 129 -11.72 -18.10 -6.79
CA ASP A 129 -13.04 -18.72 -6.61
C ASP A 129 -13.01 -19.76 -5.48
N ALA A 130 -11.97 -20.58 -5.40
CA ALA A 130 -11.80 -21.54 -4.30
C ALA A 130 -11.68 -20.84 -2.93
N VAL A 131 -10.90 -19.75 -2.86
CA VAL A 131 -10.74 -18.93 -1.65
C VAL A 131 -12.05 -18.24 -1.27
N LYS A 132 -12.80 -17.67 -2.23
CA LYS A 132 -14.12 -17.07 -1.98
C LYS A 132 -15.13 -18.08 -1.46
N ASN A 133 -15.17 -19.29 -2.05
CA ASN A 133 -16.05 -20.37 -1.63
C ASN A 133 -15.72 -20.90 -0.22
N HIS A 134 -14.44 -20.88 0.15
CA HIS A 134 -13.95 -21.31 1.47
C HIS A 134 -14.22 -20.25 2.56
N LEU A 135 -13.77 -19.01 2.35
CA LEU A 135 -13.86 -17.93 3.34
C LEU A 135 -15.25 -17.28 3.42
N LYS A 136 -16.04 -17.35 2.34
CA LYS A 136 -17.39 -16.77 2.20
C LYS A 136 -17.45 -15.29 2.66
N PRO A 137 -16.59 -14.41 2.10
CA PRO A 137 -16.53 -13.01 2.50
C PRO A 137 -17.84 -12.29 2.23
N LEU A 138 -18.26 -11.41 3.14
CA LEU A 138 -19.40 -10.51 2.93
C LEU A 138 -18.98 -9.34 2.03
N PRO A 139 -19.91 -8.71 1.28
CA PRO A 139 -19.61 -7.55 0.44
C PRO A 139 -18.89 -6.42 1.21
N GLY A 140 -17.78 -5.90 0.67
CA GLY A 140 -16.94 -4.89 1.31
C GLY A 140 -15.95 -5.43 2.34
N GLN A 141 -15.95 -6.73 2.68
CA GLN A 141 -14.91 -7.34 3.51
C GLN A 141 -13.66 -7.61 2.68
N LYS A 142 -12.62 -6.81 2.90
CA LYS A 142 -11.31 -7.04 2.28
C LYS A 142 -10.58 -8.18 2.96
N HIS A 143 -10.24 -9.20 2.19
CA HIS A 143 -9.39 -10.31 2.62
C HIS A 143 -8.07 -10.26 1.86
N TYR A 144 -6.98 -10.51 2.58
CA TYR A 144 -5.64 -10.64 2.04
C TYR A 144 -5.24 -12.10 2.16
N VAL A 145 -4.95 -12.77 1.04
CA VAL A 145 -4.68 -14.22 1.01
C VAL A 145 -3.49 -14.53 0.11
N SER A 146 -2.43 -15.10 0.68
CA SER A 146 -1.29 -15.64 -0.09
C SER A 146 -1.48 -17.15 -0.26
N VAL A 147 -1.51 -17.63 -1.50
CA VAL A 147 -1.89 -18.99 -1.86
C VAL A 147 -0.73 -19.73 -2.52
N LEU A 148 -0.36 -20.85 -1.91
CA LEU A 148 0.53 -21.83 -2.50
C LEU A 148 -0.26 -22.92 -3.22
N ILE A 149 -0.04 -23.10 -4.52
CA ILE A 149 -0.64 -24.19 -5.30
C ILE A 149 0.22 -25.44 -5.09
N LEU A 150 -0.28 -26.42 -4.33
CA LEU A 150 0.49 -27.63 -3.98
C LEU A 150 0.80 -28.48 -5.21
N ASP A 151 -0.14 -28.54 -6.15
CA ASP A 151 -0.07 -29.41 -7.32
C ASP A 151 0.78 -28.84 -8.47
N ALA A 152 1.61 -27.81 -8.23
CA ALA A 152 2.63 -27.42 -9.20
C ALA A 152 3.62 -28.57 -9.46
N HIS A 153 4.08 -28.70 -10.71
CA HIS A 153 4.88 -29.85 -11.13
C HIS A 153 5.81 -29.55 -12.30
N TRP A 154 7.05 -30.03 -12.21
CA TRP A 154 8.04 -30.01 -13.27
C TRP A 154 7.74 -31.07 -14.34
N ASP A 155 7.07 -30.68 -15.42
CA ASP A 155 6.95 -31.55 -16.58
C ASP A 155 8.27 -31.58 -17.35
N LYS A 156 9.05 -32.64 -17.12
CA LYS A 156 10.32 -32.93 -17.80
C LYS A 156 10.18 -33.02 -19.33
N ALA A 157 9.02 -33.40 -19.86
CA ALA A 157 8.82 -33.57 -21.31
C ALA A 157 8.72 -32.22 -22.02
N SER A 158 7.89 -31.29 -21.51
CA SER A 158 7.80 -29.91 -22.03
C SER A 158 8.85 -28.97 -21.46
N LYS A 159 9.61 -29.39 -20.43
CA LYS A 159 10.54 -28.56 -19.64
C LYS A 159 9.86 -27.30 -19.07
N THR A 160 8.63 -27.45 -18.61
CA THR A 160 7.77 -26.36 -18.13
C THR A 160 7.23 -26.69 -16.74
N ILE A 161 7.14 -25.68 -15.88
CA ILE A 161 6.47 -25.81 -14.58
C ILE A 161 4.96 -25.67 -14.80
N THR A 162 4.25 -26.80 -14.71
CA THR A 162 2.79 -26.90 -14.78
C THR A 162 2.17 -26.64 -13.39
N GLY A 163 0.90 -26.24 -13.33
CA GLY A 163 0.25 -25.92 -12.04
C GLY A 163 0.85 -24.70 -11.31
N HIS A 164 1.71 -23.93 -11.98
CA HIS A 164 2.35 -22.74 -11.45
C HIS A 164 2.00 -21.50 -12.29
N ALA A 165 1.62 -20.45 -11.56
CA ALA A 165 1.79 -19.07 -11.98
C ALA A 165 2.27 -18.26 -10.76
N ALA A 166 3.07 -17.22 -11.00
CA ALA A 166 3.40 -16.17 -10.07
C ALA A 166 2.54 -14.95 -10.46
N LEU A 167 1.49 -14.67 -9.69
CA LEU A 167 0.55 -13.57 -9.94
C LEU A 167 -0.01 -13.02 -8.62
N GLY A 168 0.05 -11.71 -8.42
CA GLY A 168 -0.57 -11.00 -7.31
C GLY A 168 -1.43 -9.81 -7.76
N GLY A 169 -2.40 -9.45 -6.93
CA GLY A 169 -3.33 -8.34 -7.21
C GLY A 169 -4.62 -8.47 -6.42
N ASN A 170 -5.77 -8.18 -7.04
CA ASN A 170 -7.08 -8.31 -6.41
C ASN A 170 -8.19 -8.75 -7.39
N ALA A 171 -9.19 -9.45 -6.86
CA ALA A 171 -10.37 -9.96 -7.56
C ALA A 171 -11.66 -9.46 -6.87
N GLY A 172 -11.90 -8.15 -6.95
CA GLY A 172 -12.85 -7.43 -6.08
C GLY A 172 -12.20 -7.09 -4.74
N ASP A 173 -12.89 -7.34 -3.63
CA ASP A 173 -12.37 -7.16 -2.27
C ASP A 173 -11.38 -8.26 -1.82
N LEU A 174 -11.24 -9.35 -2.58
CA LEU A 174 -10.22 -10.36 -2.33
C LEU A 174 -8.88 -9.90 -2.93
N HIS A 175 -7.94 -9.51 -2.08
CA HIS A 175 -6.54 -9.30 -2.41
C HIS A 175 -5.82 -10.66 -2.37
N LEU A 176 -5.21 -11.06 -3.49
CA LEU A 176 -4.76 -12.43 -3.72
C LEU A 176 -3.35 -12.44 -4.31
N ALA A 177 -2.52 -13.36 -3.82
CA ALA A 177 -1.24 -13.76 -4.43
C ALA A 177 -1.28 -15.28 -4.64
N ILE A 178 -0.76 -15.75 -5.78
CA ILE A 178 -0.59 -17.18 -6.06
C ILE A 178 0.86 -17.49 -6.41
N PHE A 179 1.35 -18.64 -5.95
CA PHE A 179 2.65 -19.18 -6.32
C PHE A 179 2.66 -20.72 -6.32
N GLY A 180 3.61 -21.34 -7.02
CA GLY A 180 3.71 -22.80 -7.15
C GLY A 180 4.55 -23.47 -6.07
N SER A 181 4.27 -24.74 -5.77
CA SER A 181 5.03 -25.57 -4.84
C SER A 181 6.40 -26.05 -5.35
N HIS A 182 6.79 -25.75 -6.59
CA HIS A 182 7.93 -26.35 -7.28
C HIS A 182 9.30 -26.12 -6.62
N CYS A 183 9.43 -25.07 -5.80
CA CYS A 183 10.63 -24.79 -5.01
C CYS A 183 10.58 -25.34 -3.56
N LEU A 184 9.45 -25.92 -3.12
CA LEU A 184 9.22 -26.25 -1.70
C LEU A 184 10.28 -27.17 -1.11
N GLN A 185 10.83 -28.14 -1.86
CA GLN A 185 11.82 -29.06 -1.30
C GLN A 185 13.00 -28.33 -0.64
N SER A 186 13.36 -27.14 -1.13
CA SER A 186 14.50 -26.35 -0.67
C SER A 186 14.17 -25.40 0.49
N TYR A 187 12.90 -25.28 0.90
CA TYR A 187 12.51 -24.38 1.98
C TYR A 187 12.86 -25.00 3.36
N PRO A 188 13.23 -24.19 4.37
CA PRO A 188 13.35 -24.67 5.75
C PRO A 188 11.97 -25.04 6.32
N MET A 189 11.88 -26.10 7.13
CA MET A 189 10.68 -26.45 7.91
C MET A 189 10.66 -25.76 9.28
N SER A 190 11.83 -25.42 9.82
CA SER A 190 12.05 -24.90 11.17
C SER A 190 13.04 -23.72 11.17
N PHE A 191 13.12 -22.97 12.27
CA PHE A 191 14.13 -21.91 12.44
C PHE A 191 15.56 -22.44 12.35
N ASP A 192 15.79 -23.64 12.89
CA ASP A 192 17.09 -24.31 12.91
C ASP A 192 17.58 -24.68 11.48
N GLU A 193 16.65 -24.84 10.53
CA GLU A 193 16.93 -25.14 9.11
C GLU A 193 17.16 -23.89 8.24
N VAL A 194 16.91 -22.66 8.72
CA VAL A 194 16.97 -21.44 7.88
C VAL A 194 18.36 -21.23 7.27
N VAL A 195 19.42 -21.32 8.07
CA VAL A 195 20.80 -21.18 7.58
C VAL A 195 21.22 -22.38 6.71
N PRO A 196 20.96 -23.65 7.09
CA PRO A 196 21.15 -24.80 6.20
C PRO A 196 20.48 -24.64 4.83
N ALA A 197 19.19 -24.31 4.77
CA ALA A 197 18.44 -24.14 3.52
C ALA A 197 19.06 -23.04 2.63
N PHE A 198 19.45 -21.91 3.22
CA PHE A 198 20.07 -20.79 2.51
C PHE A 198 21.58 -20.94 2.24
N THR A 199 22.19 -22.09 2.57
CA THR A 199 23.59 -22.42 2.25
C THR A 199 23.78 -23.78 1.56
N ASP A 200 22.69 -24.51 1.29
CA ASP A 200 22.73 -25.83 0.65
C ASP A 200 23.07 -25.74 -0.85
N CYS A 201 24.34 -26.01 -1.17
CA CYS A 201 24.85 -26.09 -2.53
C CYS A 201 24.48 -27.37 -3.29
N THR A 202 23.59 -28.23 -2.79
CA THR A 202 23.16 -29.45 -3.51
C THR A 202 22.62 -29.08 -4.91
N PRO A 203 23.24 -29.56 -6.00
CA PRO A 203 22.84 -29.20 -7.36
C PRO A 203 21.42 -29.63 -7.70
N THR A 204 20.72 -28.79 -8.46
CA THR A 204 19.35 -29.05 -8.90
C THR A 204 19.32 -30.17 -9.95
N ASN A 205 18.68 -31.29 -9.61
CA ASN A 205 18.50 -32.41 -10.54
C ASN A 205 17.23 -32.23 -11.38
N THR A 206 17.40 -31.81 -12.63
CA THR A 206 16.31 -31.59 -13.59
C THR A 206 15.61 -32.85 -14.09
N ASP A 207 16.01 -34.04 -13.62
CA ASP A 207 15.21 -35.26 -13.80
C ASP A 207 13.98 -35.32 -12.87
N HIS A 208 13.96 -34.51 -11.80
CA HIS A 208 12.89 -34.51 -10.79
C HIS A 208 12.28 -33.14 -10.52
N VAL A 209 13.04 -32.05 -10.65
CA VAL A 209 12.63 -30.69 -10.23
C VAL A 209 13.08 -29.61 -11.22
N ALA A 210 12.42 -28.46 -11.21
CA ALA A 210 12.78 -27.36 -12.10
C ALA A 210 14.05 -26.61 -11.66
N ASN A 211 14.90 -26.24 -12.61
CA ASN A 211 15.81 -25.10 -12.47
C ASN A 211 15.05 -23.86 -13.01
N ASP A 212 14.17 -23.32 -12.18
CA ASP A 212 13.28 -22.22 -12.53
C ASP A 212 14.07 -21.00 -13.01
N CYS A 213 13.66 -20.48 -14.18
CA CYS A 213 14.30 -19.40 -14.93
C CYS A 213 15.82 -19.57 -15.19
N ASN A 214 16.38 -20.78 -15.01
CA ASN A 214 17.82 -21.05 -14.98
C ASN A 214 18.59 -20.30 -13.85
N ASP A 215 17.88 -19.77 -12.84
CA ASP A 215 18.44 -18.99 -11.73
C ASP A 215 18.60 -19.82 -10.43
N SER A 216 18.18 -21.08 -10.44
CA SER A 216 18.08 -22.00 -9.29
C SER A 216 18.82 -23.32 -9.51
N GLY A 217 20.09 -23.23 -9.93
CA GLY A 217 20.94 -24.40 -10.20
C GLY A 217 21.42 -25.16 -8.95
N SER A 218 21.18 -24.63 -7.75
CA SER A 218 21.36 -25.33 -6.47
C SER A 218 20.21 -25.08 -5.50
N SER A 219 20.16 -25.86 -4.42
CA SER A 219 19.04 -25.84 -3.46
C SER A 219 18.84 -24.48 -2.79
N TRP A 220 19.89 -23.80 -2.34
CA TRP A 220 19.76 -22.46 -1.75
C TRP A 220 19.27 -21.39 -2.74
N GLU A 221 19.67 -21.51 -4.00
CA GLU A 221 19.20 -20.62 -5.08
C GLU A 221 17.71 -20.87 -5.37
N ALA A 222 17.26 -22.12 -5.34
CA ALA A 222 15.84 -22.47 -5.41
C ALA A 222 15.03 -21.97 -4.20
N ALA A 223 15.60 -21.98 -3.00
CA ALA A 223 14.98 -21.39 -1.82
C ALA A 223 14.77 -19.88 -1.98
N ASN A 224 15.79 -19.15 -2.47
CA ASN A 224 15.67 -17.72 -2.80
C ASN A 224 14.59 -17.45 -3.86
N ILE A 225 14.57 -18.21 -4.97
CA ILE A 225 13.56 -18.04 -6.01
C ILE A 225 12.16 -18.25 -5.44
N GLY A 226 11.92 -19.36 -4.76
CA GLY A 226 10.57 -19.66 -4.26
C GLY A 226 10.09 -18.73 -3.16
N ILE A 227 10.87 -18.58 -2.08
CA ILE A 227 10.49 -17.74 -0.93
C ILE A 227 10.40 -16.27 -1.37
N GLY A 228 11.32 -15.84 -2.23
CA GLY A 228 11.44 -14.47 -2.71
C GLY A 228 10.39 -14.06 -3.73
N ALA A 229 10.15 -14.86 -4.77
CA ALA A 229 9.14 -14.56 -5.78
C ALA A 229 7.72 -14.65 -5.19
N HIS A 230 7.44 -15.57 -4.26
CA HIS A 230 6.14 -15.58 -3.57
C HIS A 230 5.96 -14.35 -2.66
N LEU A 231 7.05 -13.77 -2.12
CA LEU A 231 7.00 -12.47 -1.44
C LEU A 231 6.76 -11.30 -2.41
N HIS A 232 7.28 -11.36 -3.64
CA HIS A 232 6.98 -10.40 -4.71
C HIS A 232 5.48 -10.39 -5.04
N GLU A 233 4.86 -11.56 -5.27
CA GLU A 233 3.41 -11.65 -5.48
C GLU A 233 2.60 -11.17 -4.27
N THR A 234 3.09 -11.46 -3.06
CA THR A 234 2.51 -10.94 -1.82
C THR A 234 2.63 -9.41 -1.72
N GLY A 235 3.67 -8.80 -2.30
CA GLY A 235 3.81 -7.36 -2.47
C GLY A 235 2.74 -6.78 -3.42
N HIS A 236 2.49 -7.43 -4.56
CA HIS A 236 1.40 -7.04 -5.46
C HIS A 236 0.01 -7.12 -4.79
N LEU A 237 -0.24 -8.17 -3.98
CA LEU A 237 -1.44 -8.29 -3.14
C LEU A 237 -1.63 -7.08 -2.20
N PHE A 238 -0.54 -6.50 -1.69
CA PHE A 238 -0.54 -5.28 -0.85
C PHE A 238 -0.52 -3.96 -1.65
N GLY A 239 -0.60 -4.02 -2.99
CA GLY A 239 -0.66 -2.84 -3.85
C GLY A 239 0.70 -2.23 -4.23
N CYS A 240 1.80 -2.98 -4.08
CA CYS A 240 3.08 -2.60 -4.66
C CYS A 240 3.09 -2.84 -6.18
N PRO A 241 3.47 -1.87 -7.02
CA PRO A 241 3.78 -2.11 -8.43
C PRO A 241 5.16 -2.74 -8.57
N HIS A 242 5.56 -3.10 -9.80
CA HIS A 242 6.98 -3.32 -10.10
C HIS A 242 7.80 -2.04 -9.82
N GLN A 243 9.07 -2.22 -9.44
CA GLN A 243 10.02 -1.15 -9.12
C GLN A 243 11.32 -1.36 -9.91
N GLU A 244 12.22 -0.38 -9.87
CA GLU A 244 13.56 -0.44 -10.46
C GLU A 244 14.57 -1.34 -9.69
N SER A 245 14.22 -1.76 -8.47
CA SER A 245 15.06 -2.59 -7.61
C SER A 245 14.25 -3.28 -6.50
N GLY A 246 14.88 -4.19 -5.76
CA GLY A 246 14.34 -4.85 -4.58
C GLY A 246 13.44 -6.04 -4.88
N ILE A 247 12.64 -6.44 -3.88
CA ILE A 247 11.67 -7.53 -3.97
C ILE A 247 10.75 -7.36 -5.19
N MET A 248 10.25 -6.15 -5.44
CA MET A 248 9.33 -5.84 -6.55
C MET A 248 9.99 -5.76 -7.94
N LEU A 249 11.25 -6.18 -8.06
CA LEU A 249 11.89 -6.51 -9.34
C LEU A 249 12.27 -7.99 -9.33
N ARG A 250 13.55 -8.31 -9.14
CA ARG A 250 14.08 -9.69 -9.12
C ARG A 250 15.22 -9.86 -8.10
N ASP A 251 15.48 -8.88 -7.25
CA ASP A 251 16.65 -8.87 -6.36
C ASP A 251 16.53 -9.95 -5.26
N TYR A 252 15.33 -10.52 -5.10
CA TYR A 252 15.04 -11.64 -4.22
C TYR A 252 15.89 -12.90 -4.52
N VAL A 253 16.58 -12.96 -5.67
CA VAL A 253 17.66 -13.93 -5.95
C VAL A 253 18.84 -13.86 -4.95
N THR A 254 18.88 -12.85 -4.09
CA THR A 254 19.82 -12.65 -2.97
C THR A 254 19.14 -12.56 -1.59
N LEU A 255 17.88 -12.98 -1.45
CA LEU A 255 17.11 -12.90 -0.20
C LEU A 255 17.81 -13.58 1.00
N ASN A 256 18.49 -14.70 0.77
CA ASN A 256 19.33 -15.41 1.74
C ASN A 256 20.25 -14.50 2.55
N ARG A 257 20.76 -13.41 1.94
CA ARG A 257 21.72 -12.48 2.56
C ARG A 257 21.18 -11.78 3.80
N SER A 258 19.87 -11.60 3.93
CA SER A 258 19.26 -11.08 5.16
C SER A 258 19.22 -12.12 6.31
N PHE A 259 19.60 -13.37 6.04
CA PHE A 259 19.51 -14.50 6.98
C PHE A 259 20.84 -15.25 7.21
N VAL A 260 21.89 -14.95 6.44
CA VAL A 260 23.21 -15.62 6.55
C VAL A 260 24.35 -14.61 6.62
N ALA A 261 25.34 -14.87 7.48
CA ALA A 261 26.54 -14.04 7.58
C ALA A 261 27.54 -14.26 6.42
N ARG A 262 27.37 -15.32 5.64
CA ARG A 262 28.22 -15.68 4.51
C ARG A 262 27.41 -16.39 3.42
N GLU A 263 27.49 -15.88 2.20
CA GLU A 263 26.90 -16.49 1.01
C GLU A 263 27.74 -17.69 0.54
N ALA A 264 27.07 -18.74 0.07
CA ALA A 264 27.66 -19.95 -0.48
C ALA A 264 28.06 -19.78 -1.96
N TYR A 265 28.53 -20.84 -2.62
CA TYR A 265 28.82 -20.78 -4.06
C TYR A 265 27.52 -20.60 -4.86
N SER A 266 27.48 -19.59 -5.73
CA SER A 266 26.37 -19.30 -6.64
C SER A 266 26.60 -20.01 -7.97
N THR A 267 25.70 -20.91 -8.35
CA THR A 267 25.78 -21.61 -9.65
C THR A 267 25.30 -20.71 -10.79
N ARG A 268 24.31 -19.85 -10.52
CA ARG A 268 23.76 -18.82 -11.42
C ARG A 268 24.85 -17.85 -11.90
N THR A 269 25.63 -17.30 -10.97
CA THR A 269 26.68 -16.28 -11.27
C THR A 269 28.10 -16.86 -11.30
N LYS A 270 28.26 -18.15 -11.03
CA LYS A 270 29.56 -18.88 -10.99
C LYS A 270 30.61 -18.23 -10.07
N SER A 271 30.16 -17.70 -8.94
CA SER A 271 30.98 -16.93 -8.00
C SER A 271 31.13 -17.60 -6.63
N LYS A 272 32.28 -17.40 -5.98
CA LYS A 272 32.75 -18.15 -4.79
C LYS A 272 31.93 -17.93 -3.50
N GLY A 273 30.98 -17.00 -3.48
CA GLY A 273 30.36 -16.52 -2.25
C GLY A 273 31.35 -15.79 -1.34
N GLY A 274 30.85 -15.20 -0.25
CA GLY A 274 31.66 -14.34 0.61
C GLY A 274 30.92 -13.86 1.86
N PRO A 275 31.61 -13.17 2.78
CA PRO A 275 30.95 -12.46 3.88
C PRO A 275 29.87 -11.52 3.34
N VAL A 276 28.74 -11.47 4.02
CA VAL A 276 27.59 -10.64 3.63
C VAL A 276 27.52 -9.40 4.51
N THR A 277 27.32 -8.24 3.92
CA THR A 277 27.03 -6.99 4.63
C THR A 277 25.60 -6.53 4.34
N GLN A 278 25.11 -5.57 5.12
CA GLN A 278 23.78 -4.98 4.91
C GLN A 278 23.61 -4.37 3.50
N ALA A 279 24.70 -3.91 2.86
CA ALA A 279 24.66 -3.35 1.51
C ALA A 279 24.50 -4.41 0.42
N ASP A 280 24.76 -5.68 0.74
CA ASP A 280 24.61 -6.80 -0.19
C ASP A 280 23.21 -7.43 -0.15
N GLU A 281 22.40 -7.11 0.87
CA GLU A 281 21.05 -7.66 1.08
C GLU A 281 20.04 -7.21 0.01
N CYS A 282 19.08 -8.09 -0.30
CA CYS A 282 17.85 -7.66 -0.95
C CYS A 282 17.06 -6.68 -0.05
N ALA A 283 16.27 -5.78 -0.64
CA ALA A 283 15.49 -4.78 0.08
C ALA A 283 14.05 -4.65 -0.47
N TRP A 284 13.17 -4.05 0.34
CA TRP A 284 11.94 -3.44 -0.18
C TRP A 284 12.28 -2.07 -0.76
N HIS A 285 11.73 -1.71 -1.93
CA HIS A 285 12.00 -0.39 -2.49
C HIS A 285 11.43 0.71 -1.57
N ARG A 286 12.00 1.92 -1.61
CA ARG A 286 11.57 3.02 -0.72
C ARG A 286 10.09 3.36 -0.93
N LEU A 287 9.62 3.27 -2.18
CA LEU A 287 8.22 3.51 -2.56
C LEU A 287 7.28 2.41 -2.02
N ASP A 288 7.74 1.17 -1.88
CA ASP A 288 6.98 0.07 -1.26
C ASP A 288 6.88 0.27 0.25
N CYS A 289 8.02 0.61 0.89
CA CYS A 289 8.05 0.95 2.31
C CYS A 289 7.07 2.08 2.66
N LEU A 290 6.95 3.09 1.79
CA LEU A 290 5.98 4.18 1.97
C LEU A 290 4.52 3.75 1.76
N ARG A 291 4.25 2.78 0.88
CA ARG A 291 2.91 2.14 0.75
C ARG A 291 2.55 1.37 2.02
N PHE A 292 3.46 0.52 2.49
CA PHE A 292 3.29 -0.25 3.72
C PHE A 292 3.05 0.63 4.94
N ARG A 293 3.68 1.81 5.04
CA ARG A 293 3.39 2.77 6.13
C ARG A 293 1.90 3.07 6.28
N SER A 294 1.19 3.24 5.17
CA SER A 294 -0.24 3.63 5.15
C SER A 294 -1.19 2.42 4.97
N HIS A 295 -0.66 1.22 4.69
CA HIS A 295 -1.49 0.02 4.43
C HIS A 295 -2.09 -0.57 5.72
N PRO A 296 -3.40 -0.91 5.78
CA PRO A 296 -4.07 -1.38 7.01
C PRO A 296 -3.41 -2.57 7.71
N CYS A 297 -2.88 -3.56 6.98
CA CYS A 297 -2.22 -4.72 7.57
C CYS A 297 -0.95 -4.37 8.38
N PHE A 298 -0.28 -3.27 8.05
CA PHE A 298 1.03 -2.86 8.56
C PHE A 298 0.96 -1.78 9.66
N ARG A 299 -0.26 -1.44 10.10
CA ARG A 299 -0.52 -0.39 11.09
C ARG A 299 0.07 -0.76 12.46
N LEU A 300 0.74 0.18 13.11
CA LEU A 300 1.21 0.05 14.50
C LEU A 300 0.09 0.44 15.49
N PRO A 301 0.10 -0.05 16.74
CA PRO A 301 -0.94 0.28 17.73
C PRO A 301 -1.12 1.78 18.00
N ASN A 302 -0.07 2.58 17.80
CA ASN A 302 -0.06 4.01 18.08
C ASN A 302 -0.33 4.87 16.82
N ASP A 303 -0.63 4.26 15.68
CA ASP A 303 -1.02 5.02 14.48
C ASP A 303 -2.45 5.54 14.59
N ALA A 304 -2.70 6.73 14.06
CA ALA A 304 -4.05 7.21 13.83
C ALA A 304 -4.82 6.25 12.92
N VAL A 305 -6.03 5.85 13.34
CA VAL A 305 -6.97 5.15 12.47
C VAL A 305 -7.59 6.20 11.54
N LEU A 306 -7.14 6.19 10.29
CA LEU A 306 -7.71 7.03 9.23
C LEU A 306 -8.80 6.26 8.49
N ASN A 307 -9.91 6.93 8.23
CA ASN A 307 -10.95 6.44 7.34
C ASN A 307 -10.42 6.38 5.90
N PRO A 308 -10.79 5.36 5.10
CA PRO A 308 -10.49 5.36 3.67
C PRO A 308 -11.09 6.60 3.00
N ASP A 309 -10.26 7.33 2.25
CA ASP A 309 -10.64 8.54 1.54
C ASP A 309 -9.92 8.58 0.20
N GLY A 310 -10.69 8.45 -0.87
CA GLY A 310 -10.21 8.54 -2.24
C GLY A 310 -9.99 9.97 -2.72
N SER A 311 -10.43 10.98 -1.96
CA SER A 311 -10.36 12.38 -2.40
C SER A 311 -8.92 12.92 -2.33
N VAL A 312 -8.32 13.01 -3.51
CA VAL A 312 -7.07 13.75 -3.74
C VAL A 312 -7.35 14.76 -4.83
N GLN A 313 -7.19 16.03 -4.50
CA GLN A 313 -7.51 17.14 -5.39
C GLN A 313 -6.24 17.96 -5.62
N ALA A 314 -6.02 18.35 -6.87
CA ALA A 314 -4.96 19.28 -7.25
C ALA A 314 -5.54 20.41 -8.08
N TRP A 315 -5.11 21.63 -7.79
CA TRP A 315 -5.47 22.83 -8.54
C TRP A 315 -4.21 23.57 -8.96
N PRO A 316 -4.09 24.01 -10.21
CA PRO A 316 -3.03 24.93 -10.59
C PRO A 316 -3.25 26.30 -9.92
N VAL A 317 -2.16 26.92 -9.51
CA VAL A 317 -2.12 28.29 -8.99
C VAL A 317 -1.14 29.11 -9.81
N GLU A 318 -1.06 30.42 -9.54
CA GLU A 318 -0.17 31.32 -10.30
C GLU A 318 1.31 30.86 -10.26
N ASN A 319 2.09 31.30 -11.26
CA ASN A 319 3.53 31.03 -11.39
C ASN A 319 3.92 29.55 -11.59
N GLY A 320 3.03 28.73 -12.15
CA GLY A 320 3.34 27.35 -12.56
C GLY A 320 3.49 26.39 -11.38
N GLN A 321 2.75 26.65 -10.30
CA GLN A 321 2.67 25.79 -9.12
C GLN A 321 1.33 25.05 -9.10
N ILE A 322 1.25 23.97 -8.31
CA ILE A 322 -0.02 23.31 -7.98
C ILE A 322 -0.20 23.29 -6.45
N MET A 323 -1.42 23.52 -5.99
CA MET A 323 -1.84 23.19 -4.64
C MET A 323 -2.48 21.81 -4.65
N VAL A 324 -2.10 20.94 -3.72
CA VAL A 324 -2.61 19.56 -3.63
C VAL A 324 -3.11 19.29 -2.22
N ALA A 325 -4.33 18.75 -2.11
CA ALA A 325 -4.99 18.46 -0.84
C ALA A 325 -5.69 17.09 -0.86
N ALA A 326 -5.83 16.51 0.33
CA ALA A 326 -6.66 15.34 0.62
C ALA A 326 -7.13 15.47 2.08
N ALA A 327 -8.34 15.02 2.43
CA ALA A 327 -8.85 15.22 3.79
C ALA A 327 -8.03 14.44 4.84
N THR A 328 -7.45 13.30 4.44
CA THR A 328 -6.50 12.52 5.26
C THR A 328 -5.05 13.02 5.22
N GLY A 329 -4.77 14.10 4.49
CA GLY A 329 -3.41 14.57 4.20
C GLY A 329 -2.68 13.73 3.14
N ILE A 330 -1.60 14.31 2.59
CA ILE A 330 -0.75 13.69 1.57
C ILE A 330 0.33 12.83 2.25
N SER A 331 0.42 11.56 1.85
CA SER A 331 1.37 10.59 2.39
C SER A 331 2.74 10.67 1.72
N PHE A 332 2.77 10.78 0.40
CA PHE A 332 3.95 11.01 -0.43
C PHE A 332 3.55 11.36 -1.87
N ILE A 333 4.53 11.84 -2.65
CA ILE A 333 4.39 12.16 -4.07
C ILE A 333 5.49 11.42 -4.82
N GLU A 334 5.12 10.73 -5.89
CA GLU A 334 6.03 10.06 -6.82
C GLU A 334 6.18 10.94 -8.07
N LEU A 335 7.40 11.06 -8.58
CA LEU A 335 7.73 11.85 -9.77
C LEU A 335 8.37 10.92 -10.78
N TYR A 336 7.79 10.83 -11.97
CA TYR A 336 8.30 10.01 -13.07
C TYR A 336 8.68 10.91 -14.25
N ALA A 337 9.88 10.69 -14.79
CA ALA A 337 10.35 11.30 -16.03
C ALA A 337 10.42 10.25 -17.15
N GLU A 338 10.08 10.64 -18.37
CA GLU A 338 10.09 9.74 -19.52
C GLU A 338 11.55 9.37 -19.93
N GLY A 339 11.93 8.12 -19.71
CA GLY A 339 13.29 7.57 -19.95
C GLY A 339 14.30 8.05 -18.90
N ASP A 340 14.27 7.44 -17.72
CA ASP A 340 14.88 7.99 -16.50
C ASP A 340 16.36 7.56 -16.30
N ASP A 341 17.25 8.55 -16.26
CA ASP A 341 18.63 8.43 -15.79
C ASP A 341 18.79 9.39 -14.57
N GLU A 342 18.79 8.84 -13.35
CA GLU A 342 18.76 9.52 -12.04
C GLU A 342 17.94 10.84 -11.96
N LEU A 343 16.63 10.74 -12.23
CA LEU A 343 15.67 11.86 -12.18
C LEU A 343 16.13 13.07 -13.00
N ARG A 344 16.78 12.71 -14.10
CA ARG A 344 17.61 13.49 -15.02
C ARG A 344 18.63 14.43 -14.36
N GLU A 345 18.91 14.35 -13.04
CA GLU A 345 19.79 15.20 -12.18
C GLU A 345 19.17 16.46 -11.51
N ARG A 346 17.88 16.52 -11.13
CA ARG A 346 17.32 17.57 -10.20
C ARG A 346 17.38 19.08 -10.66
N LEU A 347 16.77 19.48 -11.78
CA LEU A 347 17.13 20.72 -12.57
C LEU A 347 16.69 22.08 -11.99
N PRO A 348 17.52 23.13 -12.14
CA PRO A 348 17.33 24.18 -13.18
C PRO A 348 18.44 24.15 -14.28
N ALA A 349 18.33 24.76 -15.47
CA ALA A 349 17.73 26.06 -15.76
C ALA A 349 16.72 26.14 -16.92
N ASN A 350 16.67 25.21 -17.88
CA ASN A 350 15.70 25.30 -19.00
C ASN A 350 15.28 23.95 -19.63
N LYS A 351 15.62 22.78 -19.01
CA LYS A 351 15.83 21.53 -19.78
C LYS A 351 15.48 20.11 -19.28
N ARG A 352 14.82 19.79 -18.15
CA ARG A 352 14.18 18.42 -18.00
C ARG A 352 12.84 18.44 -18.77
N ARG A 353 12.87 18.83 -20.05
CA ARG A 353 11.70 19.09 -20.92
C ARG A 353 10.98 17.81 -21.38
N SER A 354 11.00 16.76 -20.57
CA SER A 354 10.13 15.58 -20.72
C SER A 354 8.85 15.81 -19.92
N LYS A 355 7.75 15.19 -20.34
CA LYS A 355 6.52 15.14 -19.55
C LYS A 355 6.85 14.57 -18.17
N LEU A 356 6.52 15.33 -17.12
CA LEU A 356 6.63 14.86 -15.75
C LEU A 356 5.27 14.32 -15.34
N LYS A 357 5.20 13.01 -15.12
CA LYS A 357 4.04 12.40 -14.49
C LYS A 357 4.21 12.53 -12.98
N VAL A 358 3.23 13.14 -12.32
CA VAL A 358 3.18 13.29 -10.86
C VAL A 358 2.10 12.37 -10.32
N CYS A 359 2.44 11.55 -9.33
CA CYS A 359 1.50 10.63 -8.69
C CYS A 359 1.40 10.93 -7.20
N VAL A 360 0.26 11.44 -6.75
CA VAL A 360 0.04 11.87 -5.37
C VAL A 360 -0.71 10.79 -4.62
N LYS A 361 -0.19 10.36 -3.46
CA LYS A 361 -0.84 9.37 -2.58
C LYS A 361 -1.30 10.04 -1.28
N SER A 362 -2.56 9.83 -0.87
CA SER A 362 -3.05 10.25 0.46
C SER A 362 -2.87 9.15 1.51
N HIS A 363 -2.93 9.50 2.79
CA HIS A 363 -2.95 8.49 3.86
C HIS A 363 -4.26 7.67 3.90
N GLY A 364 -5.35 8.19 3.32
CA GLY A 364 -6.64 7.48 3.16
C GLY A 364 -6.66 6.46 2.02
N GLY A 365 -5.55 6.27 1.29
CA GLY A 365 -5.46 5.37 0.14
C GLY A 365 -5.91 5.97 -1.19
N GLY A 366 -6.23 7.27 -1.21
CA GLY A 366 -6.51 8.03 -2.42
C GLY A 366 -5.27 8.23 -3.29
N ASN A 367 -5.51 8.35 -4.60
CA ASN A 367 -4.48 8.45 -5.63
C ASN A 367 -4.89 9.48 -6.68
N LEU A 368 -3.96 10.37 -7.06
CA LEU A 368 -4.12 11.28 -8.19
C LEU A 368 -2.91 11.18 -9.12
N ASP A 369 -3.14 10.68 -10.33
CA ASP A 369 -2.16 10.64 -11.42
C ASP A 369 -2.34 11.87 -12.34
N ILE A 370 -1.33 12.74 -12.35
CA ILE A 370 -1.22 13.87 -13.27
C ILE A 370 -0.25 13.45 -14.38
N GLY A 371 -0.77 13.17 -15.58
CA GLY A 371 0.02 12.62 -16.69
C GLY A 371 1.06 13.58 -17.27
N ASP A 372 0.75 14.89 -17.30
CA ASP A 372 1.69 15.94 -17.69
C ASP A 372 1.54 17.15 -16.76
N PHE A 373 2.52 17.34 -15.88
CA PHE A 373 2.59 18.49 -14.97
C PHE A 373 2.57 19.83 -15.71
N SER A 374 3.14 19.88 -16.92
CA SER A 374 3.28 21.11 -17.72
C SER A 374 1.92 21.59 -18.23
N ASP A 375 1.07 20.66 -18.66
CA ASP A 375 -0.28 20.95 -19.15
C ASP A 375 -1.18 21.44 -18.00
N LEU A 376 -1.08 20.81 -16.82
CA LEU A 376 -1.80 21.24 -15.61
C LEU A 376 -1.37 22.64 -15.14
N CYS A 377 -0.07 22.95 -15.22
CA CYS A 377 0.47 24.28 -14.86
C CYS A 377 0.36 25.34 -15.98
N SER A 378 -0.24 25.00 -17.13
CA SER A 378 -0.34 25.90 -18.27
C SER A 378 -1.35 27.03 -18.05
N LYS A 379 -1.20 28.13 -18.80
CA LYS A 379 -2.14 29.27 -18.74
C LYS A 379 -3.59 28.93 -19.09
N ASN A 380 -3.81 27.82 -19.80
CA ASN A 380 -5.15 27.35 -20.17
C ASN A 380 -5.81 26.55 -19.02
N SER A 381 -5.01 26.03 -18.10
CA SER A 381 -5.45 25.27 -16.92
C SER A 381 -5.46 26.14 -15.65
N SER A 382 -4.58 27.15 -15.57
CA SER A 382 -4.51 28.07 -14.44
C SER A 382 -5.70 29.02 -14.41
N PHE A 383 -6.62 28.82 -13.48
CA PHE A 383 -7.58 29.84 -13.10
C PHE A 383 -6.89 30.81 -12.14
N LYS A 384 -6.81 32.09 -12.52
CA LYS A 384 -6.50 33.14 -11.54
C LYS A 384 -7.66 33.19 -10.56
N LEU A 385 -7.41 32.82 -9.30
CA LEU A 385 -8.40 33.01 -8.25
C LEU A 385 -8.56 34.52 -8.04
N PRO A 386 -9.78 35.07 -8.13
CA PRO A 386 -10.01 36.49 -7.94
C PRO A 386 -9.55 36.91 -6.53
N VAL A 387 -8.76 37.98 -6.43
CA VAL A 387 -8.24 38.45 -5.16
C VAL A 387 -9.30 39.32 -4.50
N LEU A 388 -9.64 39.05 -3.24
CA LEU A 388 -10.64 39.82 -2.52
C LEU A 388 -10.20 41.30 -2.42
N SER A 389 -10.93 42.19 -3.09
CA SER A 389 -10.62 43.62 -3.15
C SER A 389 -11.30 44.39 -2.02
N ARG A 390 -12.55 44.04 -1.68
CA ARG A 390 -13.27 44.59 -0.53
C ARG A 390 -14.38 43.67 -0.03
N VAL A 391 -14.82 43.93 1.20
CA VAL A 391 -16.08 43.41 1.73
C VAL A 391 -17.06 44.57 1.91
N VAL A 392 -18.28 44.44 1.39
CA VAL A 392 -19.38 45.37 1.65
C VAL A 392 -20.32 44.73 2.68
N PHE A 393 -20.61 45.47 3.74
CA PHE A 393 -21.47 45.07 4.85
C PHE A 393 -22.83 45.73 4.66
N TYR A 394 -23.88 44.94 4.51
CA TYR A 394 -25.28 45.38 4.48
C TYR A 394 -25.88 45.16 5.86
N HIS A 395 -26.26 46.24 6.54
CA HIS A 395 -26.64 46.18 7.96
C HIS A 395 -27.56 47.33 8.36
N GLY A 396 -28.30 47.13 9.45
CA GLY A 396 -29.25 48.09 10.02
C GLY A 396 -29.49 47.78 11.50
N PHE A 397 -30.68 47.29 11.85
CA PHE A 397 -30.97 46.79 13.21
C PHE A 397 -30.26 45.46 13.54
N ALA A 398 -29.77 44.75 12.52
CA ALA A 398 -28.91 43.57 12.60
C ALA A 398 -28.00 43.54 11.34
N LEU A 399 -27.25 42.46 11.14
CA LEU A 399 -26.56 42.19 9.87
C LEU A 399 -27.56 41.60 8.84
N ASP A 400 -27.67 42.24 7.67
CA ASP A 400 -28.56 41.82 6.59
C ASP A 400 -27.82 41.01 5.52
N GLY A 401 -26.53 41.31 5.29
CA GLY A 401 -25.68 40.56 4.37
C GLY A 401 -24.23 41.04 4.28
N LEU A 402 -23.41 40.24 3.62
CA LEU A 402 -22.00 40.48 3.29
C LEU A 402 -21.80 40.26 1.79
N GLU A 403 -21.11 41.16 1.12
CA GLU A 403 -20.75 41.01 -0.29
C GLU A 403 -19.24 41.10 -0.46
N PHE A 404 -18.66 39.98 -0.84
CA PHE A 404 -17.24 39.84 -1.13
C PHE A 404 -17.02 40.24 -2.58
N VAL A 405 -16.33 41.35 -2.83
CA VAL A 405 -16.02 41.86 -4.17
C VAL A 405 -14.56 41.57 -4.47
N TYR A 406 -14.27 41.09 -5.67
CA TYR A 406 -12.93 40.69 -6.07
C TYR A 406 -12.27 41.70 -7.02
N ASP A 407 -11.04 41.45 -7.45
CA ASP A 407 -10.25 42.37 -8.28
C ASP A 407 -10.65 42.39 -9.77
N ASP A 408 -11.47 41.42 -10.20
CA ASP A 408 -12.14 41.36 -11.50
C ASP A 408 -13.53 42.05 -11.51
N ASN A 409 -14.00 42.53 -10.35
CA ASN A 409 -15.36 43.06 -10.08
C ASN A 409 -16.47 42.01 -10.03
N GLU A 410 -16.18 40.71 -10.08
CA GLU A 410 -17.14 39.71 -9.67
C GLU A 410 -17.43 39.84 -8.17
N SER A 411 -18.57 39.31 -7.72
CA SER A 411 -18.96 39.40 -6.31
C SER A 411 -19.78 38.22 -5.81
N GLN A 412 -19.57 37.86 -4.55
CA GLN A 412 -20.33 36.83 -3.84
C GLN A 412 -21.13 37.48 -2.71
N LEU A 413 -22.46 37.52 -2.87
CA LEU A 413 -23.40 38.02 -1.85
C LEU A 413 -23.86 36.87 -0.94
N PHE A 414 -23.60 37.00 0.35
CA PHE A 414 -24.12 36.17 1.42
C PHE A 414 -25.19 36.97 2.19
N GLY A 415 -26.44 36.53 2.18
CA GLY A 415 -27.57 37.27 2.76
C GLY A 415 -28.26 38.18 1.74
N LYS A 416 -28.60 39.41 2.13
CA LYS A 416 -29.35 40.37 1.30
C LYS A 416 -28.71 41.76 1.33
N ARG A 417 -28.89 42.54 0.26
CA ARG A 417 -28.51 43.96 0.19
C ARG A 417 -29.55 44.83 0.93
N GLY A 418 -29.65 44.63 2.25
CA GLY A 418 -30.62 45.28 3.14
C GLY A 418 -30.04 46.39 4.02
N GLY A 419 -30.88 46.96 4.88
CA GLY A 419 -30.50 47.96 5.87
C GLY A 419 -30.08 49.30 5.25
N LYS A 420 -28.88 49.76 5.60
CA LYS A 420 -28.27 51.00 5.10
C LYS A 420 -28.12 50.94 3.56
N PRO A 421 -28.70 51.90 2.80
CA PRO A 421 -28.53 51.96 1.36
C PRO A 421 -27.04 51.99 0.95
N GLY A 422 -26.64 51.06 0.08
CA GLY A 422 -25.25 50.90 -0.39
C GLY A 422 -24.31 50.17 0.58
N GLY A 423 -24.73 49.92 1.82
CA GLY A 423 -23.89 49.29 2.85
C GLY A 423 -22.72 50.16 3.32
N ASP A 424 -21.72 49.52 3.92
CA ASP A 424 -20.41 50.08 4.26
C ASP A 424 -19.30 49.20 3.69
N SER A 425 -18.25 49.75 3.09
CA SER A 425 -17.13 48.96 2.56
C SER A 425 -15.91 48.92 3.49
N PHE A 426 -15.20 47.80 3.42
CA PHE A 426 -13.86 47.62 3.98
C PHE A 426 -12.93 47.15 2.85
N GLU A 427 -12.06 48.06 2.40
CA GLU A 427 -11.10 47.81 1.31
C GLU A 427 -9.88 47.02 1.82
N MET A 428 -9.46 46.01 1.06
CA MET A 428 -8.30 45.14 1.34
C MET A 428 -7.01 45.70 0.71
N ASP A 429 -5.87 45.52 1.37
CA ASP A 429 -4.56 45.86 0.79
C ASP A 429 -4.09 44.77 -0.20
N LEU A 430 -4.59 44.89 -1.43
CA LEU A 430 -4.22 44.05 -2.57
C LEU A 430 -2.70 44.02 -2.82
N ARG A 431 -1.98 45.12 -2.57
CA ARG A 431 -0.52 45.20 -2.83
C ARG A 431 0.28 44.37 -1.83
N ARG A 432 -0.26 44.15 -0.64
CA ARG A 432 0.35 43.36 0.43
C ARG A 432 -0.23 41.95 0.55
N GLY A 433 -1.11 41.54 -0.37
CA GLY A 433 -1.76 40.22 -0.34
C GLY A 433 -2.61 40.01 0.91
N GLU A 434 -3.31 41.05 1.38
CA GLU A 434 -4.15 40.94 2.56
C GLU A 434 -5.34 40.00 2.34
N TYR A 435 -5.57 39.11 3.30
CA TYR A 435 -6.68 38.17 3.29
C TYR A 435 -7.38 38.12 4.65
N ILE A 436 -8.61 37.62 4.69
CA ILE A 436 -9.39 37.48 5.93
C ILE A 436 -8.82 36.32 6.76
N THR A 437 -8.46 36.58 8.01
CA THR A 437 -8.02 35.57 8.99
C THR A 437 -9.13 35.14 9.94
N GLY A 438 -10.23 35.88 10.03
CA GLY A 438 -11.40 35.49 10.80
C GLY A 438 -12.47 36.57 10.88
N PHE A 439 -13.54 36.25 11.58
CA PHE A 439 -14.63 37.16 11.89
C PHE A 439 -14.84 37.25 13.40
N PHE A 440 -15.05 38.45 13.92
CA PHE A 440 -15.63 38.65 15.25
C PHE A 440 -17.14 38.88 15.08
N VAL A 441 -17.96 38.10 15.78
CA VAL A 441 -19.41 38.07 15.60
C VAL A 441 -20.11 38.27 16.94
N ARG A 442 -21.13 39.14 16.95
CA ARG A 442 -22.13 39.24 18.02
C ARG A 442 -23.46 38.65 17.52
N ALA A 443 -24.08 37.80 18.33
CA ALA A 443 -25.34 37.15 17.96
C ALA A 443 -26.32 37.08 19.14
N GLY A 444 -27.60 37.15 18.81
CA GLY A 444 -28.75 37.03 19.70
C GLY A 444 -29.85 36.22 19.01
N ALA A 445 -31.01 36.83 18.73
CA ALA A 445 -32.03 36.22 17.88
C ALA A 445 -31.62 36.19 16.39
N TRP A 446 -30.69 37.06 15.99
CA TRP A 446 -30.07 37.14 14.67
C TRP A 446 -28.56 37.35 14.83
N VAL A 447 -27.82 37.49 13.72
CA VAL A 447 -26.45 38.04 13.77
C VAL A 447 -26.57 39.55 13.93
N ASP A 448 -26.40 40.05 15.14
CA ASP A 448 -26.53 41.47 15.46
C ASP A 448 -25.43 42.29 14.81
N ALA A 449 -24.17 41.83 14.89
CA ALA A 449 -23.03 42.55 14.31
C ALA A 449 -21.83 41.67 13.94
N VAL A 450 -21.03 42.11 12.97
CA VAL A 450 -19.81 41.42 12.49
C VAL A 450 -18.66 42.38 12.20
N GLN A 451 -17.44 41.92 12.47
CA GLN A 451 -16.17 42.59 12.16
C GLN A 451 -15.26 41.58 11.45
N VAL A 452 -14.56 42.00 10.40
CA VAL A 452 -13.52 41.22 9.72
C VAL A 452 -12.16 41.45 10.37
N LEU A 453 -11.39 40.38 10.52
CA LEU A 453 -9.99 40.36 10.94
C LEU A 453 -9.12 39.95 9.74
N THR A 454 -7.95 40.57 9.56
CA THR A 454 -7.09 40.32 8.40
C THR A 454 -5.70 39.79 8.75
N SER A 455 -5.00 39.27 7.73
CA SER A 455 -3.62 38.78 7.82
C SER A 455 -2.58 39.86 8.13
N LEU A 456 -2.91 41.14 7.86
CA LEU A 456 -2.08 42.28 8.25
C LEU A 456 -2.38 42.79 9.67
N GLY A 457 -3.18 42.06 10.45
CA GLY A 457 -3.60 42.44 11.80
C GLY A 457 -4.61 43.59 11.83
N ARG A 458 -5.13 44.03 10.68
CA ARG A 458 -6.20 45.03 10.62
C ARG A 458 -7.51 44.41 11.07
N ARG A 459 -8.39 45.26 11.59
CA ARG A 459 -9.78 44.94 11.89
C ARG A 459 -10.67 45.96 11.22
N SER A 460 -11.76 45.52 10.60
CA SER A 460 -12.79 46.45 10.16
C SER A 460 -13.48 47.11 11.37
N PRO A 461 -14.26 48.18 11.18
CA PRO A 461 -15.34 48.51 12.10
C PRO A 461 -16.25 47.30 12.38
N LEU A 462 -17.00 47.37 13.48
CA LEU A 462 -18.06 46.42 13.80
C LEU A 462 -19.35 46.92 13.15
N TYR A 463 -19.88 46.18 12.18
CA TYR A 463 -21.05 46.55 11.37
C TYR A 463 -22.29 45.79 11.82
N GLY A 464 -23.46 46.45 11.81
CA GLY A 464 -24.69 46.00 12.47
C GLY A 464 -24.92 46.66 13.82
N ASN A 465 -25.80 46.07 14.63
CA ASN A 465 -26.11 46.55 15.97
C ASN A 465 -24.98 46.18 16.93
N THR A 466 -24.02 47.09 17.09
CA THR A 466 -22.82 46.93 17.92
C THR A 466 -23.10 46.67 19.40
N HIS A 467 -24.30 47.03 19.88
CA HIS A 467 -24.78 46.80 21.25
C HIS A 467 -25.76 45.61 21.34
N GLY A 468 -26.17 45.05 20.20
CA GLY A 468 -27.01 43.87 20.09
C GLY A 468 -26.21 42.59 20.26
N GLY A 469 -26.92 41.52 20.63
CA GLY A 469 -26.37 40.18 20.83
C GLY A 469 -25.21 40.13 21.82
N SER A 470 -24.57 38.97 21.86
CA SER A 470 -23.40 38.70 22.69
C SER A 470 -22.23 38.21 21.84
N PRO A 471 -20.97 38.55 22.17
CA PRO A 471 -19.80 38.04 21.46
C PRO A 471 -19.73 36.51 21.51
N ILE A 472 -19.48 35.87 20.38
CA ILE A 472 -19.14 34.45 20.34
C ILE A 472 -17.72 34.27 20.87
N CYS A 473 -17.58 33.59 22.02
CA CYS A 473 -16.32 33.39 22.72
C CYS A 473 -15.82 31.94 22.72
N GLY A 474 -16.58 31.02 22.11
CA GLY A 474 -16.19 29.63 21.95
C GLY A 474 -17.30 28.81 21.31
N VAL A 475 -17.12 27.49 21.28
CA VAL A 475 -18.13 26.53 20.84
C VAL A 475 -18.30 25.44 21.89
N SER A 476 -19.53 24.96 22.03
CA SER A 476 -19.91 23.83 22.88
C SER A 476 -20.66 22.82 22.01
N GLY A 477 -20.65 21.55 22.40
CA GLY A 477 -21.26 20.52 21.57
C GLY A 477 -21.07 19.10 22.09
N SER A 478 -21.55 18.15 21.30
CA SER A 478 -21.35 16.71 21.47
C SER A 478 -20.68 16.14 20.21
N CYS A 479 -19.81 15.16 20.40
CA CYS A 479 -19.02 14.56 19.32
C CYS A 479 -18.79 13.07 19.60
N ALA A 480 -18.97 12.25 18.57
CA ALA A 480 -18.66 10.83 18.55
C ALA A 480 -17.78 10.51 17.32
N ALA A 481 -18.35 9.92 16.27
CA ALA A 481 -17.65 9.75 14.98
C ALA A 481 -17.65 11.04 14.14
N TRP A 482 -18.59 11.95 14.43
CA TRP A 482 -18.76 13.27 13.83
C TRP A 482 -19.20 14.26 14.92
N ILE A 483 -19.33 15.55 14.60
CA ILE A 483 -19.93 16.53 15.51
C ILE A 483 -21.46 16.31 15.49
N ASP A 484 -22.00 15.70 16.54
CA ASP A 484 -23.43 15.36 16.66
C ASP A 484 -24.27 16.56 17.13
N GLY A 485 -23.63 17.51 17.83
CA GLY A 485 -24.27 18.73 18.32
C GLY A 485 -23.27 19.87 18.36
N PHE A 486 -23.67 21.05 17.87
CA PHE A 486 -22.81 22.24 17.80
C PHE A 486 -23.58 23.46 18.29
N SER A 487 -22.95 24.31 19.09
CA SER A 487 -23.54 25.49 19.70
C SER A 487 -22.48 26.56 19.91
N ALA A 488 -22.82 27.83 19.66
CA ALA A 488 -21.93 28.94 19.98
C ALA A 488 -22.02 29.28 21.47
N ILE A 489 -20.87 29.39 22.15
CA ILE A 489 -20.80 29.97 23.50
C ILE A 489 -20.73 31.48 23.34
N ILE A 490 -21.68 32.19 23.94
CA ILE A 490 -21.76 33.65 23.92
C ILE A 490 -21.52 34.24 25.33
N THR A 491 -20.81 35.36 25.42
CA THR A 491 -20.60 36.07 26.70
C THR A 491 -21.75 37.01 27.01
N ARG A 492 -22.37 36.86 28.19
CA ARG A 492 -23.36 37.81 28.71
C ARG A 492 -22.70 39.07 29.24
#